data_AF-A0A937EZY6-F1
#
_entry.id   AF-A0A937EZY6-F1
#
_cell.length_a   1.000
_cell.length_b   1.000
_cell.length_c   1.000
_cell.angle_alpha   90.00
_cell.angle_beta   90.00
_cell.angle_gamma   90.00
#
_symmetry.space_group_name_H-M   'P 1'
#
loop_
_entity.id
_entity.type
_entity.pdbx_description
1 polymer ?
#
loop_
_entity_poly.entity_id
_entity_poly.type
_entity_poly.pdbx_seq_one_letter_code
_entity_poly.pdbx_strand_id
1 'polypeptide(L)'
;MNSDLDLRQRNRSALDRAMANRLTKQLTPTTPPTEAVYLGYDTGNQRHQVRAKDGSTYYCLLESTGTPEIGSTCTLTLTRGGVPRIKTMPR
;
A
#
# COMPACT_ATOMS: atom_id res chain seq x y z
N MET A 1 -43.67 -30.68 12.07
CA MET A 1 -43.37 -29.24 11.99
C MET A 1 -41.91 -29.04 12.43
N ASN A 2 -40.95 -29.09 11.50
CA ASN A 2 -39.50 -28.97 11.80
C ASN A 2 -38.82 -27.85 11.00
N SER A 3 -39.60 -26.98 10.34
CA SER A 3 -39.14 -26.02 9.35
C SER A 3 -38.21 -24.95 9.92
N ASP A 4 -38.43 -24.53 11.17
CA ASP A 4 -37.64 -23.49 11.85
C ASP A 4 -36.21 -23.93 12.19
N LEU A 5 -36.01 -25.22 12.49
CA LEU A 5 -34.69 -25.77 12.80
C LEU A 5 -33.81 -25.81 11.54
N ASP A 6 -34.43 -26.19 10.42
CA ASP A 6 -33.79 -26.32 9.11
C ASP A 6 -33.35 -24.95 8.55
N LEU A 7 -34.22 -23.93 8.70
CA LEU A 7 -33.92 -22.56 8.28
C LEU A 7 -32.75 -21.97 9.06
N ARG A 8 -32.69 -22.21 10.38
CA ARG A 8 -31.60 -21.74 11.25
C ARG A 8 -30.26 -22.40 10.89
N GLN A 9 -30.26 -23.70 10.57
CA GLN A 9 -29.04 -24.40 10.16
C GLN A 9 -28.50 -23.91 8.81
N ARG A 10 -29.39 -23.67 7.83
CA ARG A 10 -28.99 -23.10 6.53
C ARG A 10 -28.40 -21.71 6.69
N ASN A 11 -29.04 -20.84 7.49
CA ASN A 11 -28.54 -19.48 7.75
C ASN A 11 -27.19 -19.49 8.47
N ARG A 12 -27.01 -20.41 9.43
CA ARG A 12 -25.74 -20.56 10.14
C ARG A 12 -24.61 -21.02 9.21
N SER A 13 -24.88 -22.02 8.35
CA SER A 13 -23.92 -22.46 7.33
C SER A 13 -23.56 -21.37 6.32
N ALA A 14 -24.53 -20.53 5.93
CA ALA A 14 -24.29 -19.41 5.03
C ALA A 14 -23.39 -18.34 5.67
N LEU A 15 -23.62 -18.04 6.96
CA LEU A 15 -22.79 -17.14 7.75
C LEU A 15 -21.38 -17.69 7.95
N ASP A 16 -21.23 -18.97 8.30
CA ASP A 16 -19.91 -19.60 8.48
C ASP A 16 -19.11 -19.59 7.17
N ARG A 17 -19.75 -19.87 6.02
CA ARG A 17 -19.11 -19.75 4.69
C ARG A 17 -18.74 -18.30 4.34
N ALA A 18 -19.59 -17.32 4.68
CA ALA A 18 -19.30 -15.91 4.44
C ALA A 18 -18.14 -15.40 5.31
N MET A 19 -18.06 -15.83 6.57
CA MET A 19 -16.94 -15.52 7.47
C MET A 19 -15.63 -16.17 7.00
N ALA A 20 -15.68 -17.44 6.59
CA ALA A 20 -14.52 -18.13 6.04
C ALA A 20 -13.99 -17.44 4.77
N ASN A 21 -14.88 -17.03 3.85
CA ASN A 21 -14.52 -16.27 2.66
C ASN A 21 -14.00 -14.85 2.97
N ARG A 22 -14.43 -14.25 4.08
CA ARG A 22 -13.93 -12.95 4.52
C ARG A 22 -12.52 -13.05 5.10
N LEU A 23 -12.20 -14.15 5.79
CA LEU A 23 -10.86 -14.45 6.29
C LEU A 23 -9.89 -14.84 5.17
N THR A 24 -10.33 -15.57 4.13
CA THR A 24 -9.48 -15.92 2.97
C THR A 24 -9.32 -14.82 1.93
N LYS A 25 -10.10 -13.73 1.99
CA LYS A 25 -9.71 -12.42 1.40
C LYS A 25 -8.60 -11.74 2.21
N GLN A 26 -7.74 -12.55 2.83
CA GLN A 26 -6.48 -12.17 3.41
C GLN A 26 -5.63 -11.59 2.29
N LEU A 27 -5.53 -10.26 2.28
CA LEU A 27 -4.40 -9.45 1.85
C LEU A 27 -3.39 -10.25 1.04
N THR A 28 -3.61 -10.34 -0.28
CA THR A 28 -2.52 -10.66 -1.20
C THR A 28 -1.36 -9.76 -0.79
N PRO A 29 -0.20 -10.29 -0.38
CA PRO A 29 0.90 -9.44 0.02
C PRO A 29 1.34 -8.69 -1.23
N THR A 30 0.81 -7.48 -1.40
CA THR A 30 1.28 -6.56 -2.41
C THR A 30 2.70 -6.23 -1.99
N THR A 31 3.66 -6.71 -2.77
CA THR A 31 5.05 -6.31 -2.61
C THR A 31 5.07 -4.79 -2.53
N PRO A 32 5.61 -4.20 -1.46
CA PRO A 32 5.64 -2.76 -1.33
C PRO A 32 6.29 -2.14 -2.58
N PRO A 33 5.75 -1.05 -3.11
CA PRO A 33 6.28 -0.45 -4.32
C PRO A 33 7.73 0.00 -4.08
N THR A 34 8.64 -0.51 -4.90
CA THR A 34 10.07 -0.15 -4.86
C THR A 34 10.43 0.95 -5.86
N GLU A 35 9.52 1.28 -6.76
CA GLU A 35 9.70 2.29 -7.79
C GLU A 35 8.63 3.37 -7.67
N ALA A 36 9.06 4.62 -7.79
CA ALA A 36 8.19 5.78 -7.76
C ALA A 36 8.70 6.88 -8.69
N VAL A 37 7.81 7.82 -9.02
CA VAL A 37 8.12 9.03 -9.78
C VAL A 37 8.21 10.21 -8.81
N TYR A 38 9.28 10.98 -8.90
CA TYR A 38 9.48 12.17 -8.08
C TYR A 38 8.52 13.29 -8.50
N LEU A 39 7.73 13.81 -7.56
CA LEU A 39 6.77 14.88 -7.82
C LEU A 39 7.28 16.26 -7.40
N GLY A 40 8.19 16.33 -6.42
CA GLY A 40 8.73 17.59 -5.92
C GLY A 40 9.02 17.55 -4.42
N TYR A 41 9.30 18.73 -3.85
CA TYR A 41 9.48 18.92 -2.42
C TYR A 41 8.30 19.68 -1.85
N ASP A 42 7.64 19.11 -0.84
CA ASP A 42 6.55 19.75 -0.13
C ASP A 42 7.10 20.54 1.06
N THR A 43 6.98 21.86 0.98
CA THR A 43 7.46 22.79 2.02
C THR A 43 6.65 22.72 3.31
N GLY A 44 5.36 22.33 3.23
CA GLY A 44 4.50 22.20 4.41
C GLY A 44 4.92 21.03 5.29
N ASN A 45 5.27 19.91 4.67
CA ASN A 45 5.73 18.69 5.36
C ASN A 45 7.26 18.55 5.44
N GLN A 46 8.01 19.50 4.83
CA GLN A 46 9.46 19.47 4.71
C GLN A 46 10.01 18.14 4.16
N ARG A 47 9.33 17.56 3.16
CA ARG A 47 9.63 16.22 2.62
C ARG A 47 9.50 16.12 1.12
N HIS A 48 10.21 15.15 0.54
CA HIS A 48 10.14 14.81 -0.87
C HIS A 48 8.87 14.00 -1.16
N GLN A 49 8.07 14.46 -2.11
CA GLN A 49 6.84 13.78 -2.51
C GLN A 49 7.11 12.88 -3.72
N VAL A 50 6.65 11.63 -3.64
CA VAL A 50 6.73 10.68 -4.76
C VAL A 50 5.42 9.93 -4.98
N ARG A 51 5.19 9.51 -6.23
CA ARG A 51 4.05 8.67 -6.62
C ARG A 51 4.55 7.28 -6.97
N ALA A 52 4.13 6.28 -6.21
CA ALA A 52 4.40 4.88 -6.53
C ALA A 52 3.51 4.38 -7.69
N LYS A 53 3.89 3.25 -8.29
CA LYS A 53 3.19 2.65 -9.43
C LYS A 53 1.75 2.21 -9.13
N ASP A 54 1.46 1.93 -7.86
CA ASP A 54 0.11 1.61 -7.35
C ASP A 54 -0.80 2.85 -7.23
N GLY A 55 -0.29 4.04 -7.51
CA GLY A 55 -1.00 5.31 -7.38
C GLY A 55 -0.88 5.93 -5.99
N SER A 56 -0.22 5.29 -5.03
CA SER A 56 -0.03 5.81 -3.68
C SER A 56 0.99 6.96 -3.66
N THR A 57 0.75 7.98 -2.84
CA THR A 57 1.70 9.08 -2.62
C THR A 57 2.43 8.89 -1.30
N TYR A 58 3.75 9.04 -1.34
CA TYR A 58 4.61 8.95 -0.17
C TYR A 58 5.40 10.25 0.04
N TYR A 59 5.63 10.56 1.32
CA TYR A 59 6.45 11.69 1.76
C TYR A 59 7.74 11.17 2.38
N CYS A 60 8.84 11.35 1.66
CA CYS A 60 10.08 10.64 1.85
C CYS A 60 11.24 11.58 2.21
N LEU A 61 12.29 10.99 2.76
CA LEU A 61 13.61 11.62 2.86
C LEU A 61 14.44 11.26 1.62
N LEU A 62 15.23 12.21 1.14
CA LEU A 62 16.19 11.98 0.07
C LEU A 62 17.48 11.39 0.67
N GLU A 63 17.89 10.24 0.17
CA GLU A 63 19.11 9.56 0.60
C GLU A 63 20.31 9.85 -0.32
N SER A 64 20.04 10.35 -1.53
CA SER A 64 21.05 10.70 -2.53
C SER A 64 21.59 12.11 -2.32
N THR A 65 22.85 12.35 -2.69
CA THR A 65 23.45 13.70 -2.73
C THR A 65 23.06 14.48 -4.00
N GLY A 66 22.47 13.82 -4.99
CA GLY A 66 22.03 14.46 -6.23
C GLY A 66 20.67 15.13 -6.10
N THR A 67 20.47 16.24 -6.81
CA THR A 67 19.19 16.94 -6.88
C THR A 67 18.18 16.15 -7.70
N PRO A 68 17.07 15.66 -7.12
CA PRO A 68 16.04 14.97 -7.88
C PRO A 68 15.32 15.95 -8.82
N GLU A 69 15.13 15.55 -10.07
CA GLU A 69 14.32 16.30 -11.04
C GLU A 69 12.88 15.78 -11.07
N ILE A 70 11.91 16.68 -11.14
CA ILE A 70 10.48 16.34 -11.21
C ILE A 70 10.23 15.44 -12.43
N GLY A 71 9.48 14.37 -12.25
CA GLY A 71 9.21 13.36 -13.27
C GLY A 71 10.26 12.25 -13.36
N SER A 72 11.38 12.36 -12.62
CA SER A 72 12.40 11.31 -12.61
C SER A 72 11.98 10.08 -11.81
N THR A 73 12.33 8.90 -12.32
CA THR A 73 12.18 7.65 -11.60
C THR A 73 13.16 7.58 -10.44
N CYS A 74 12.68 7.12 -9.29
CA CYS A 74 13.48 6.93 -8.09
C CYS A 74 13.13 5.61 -7.41
N THR A 75 14.10 5.08 -6.67
CA THR A 75 13.90 3.90 -5.83
C THR A 75 13.24 4.33 -4.54
N LEU A 76 12.08 3.76 -4.22
CA LEU A 76 11.37 3.97 -2.96
C LEU A 76 11.69 2.82 -2.00
N THR A 77 12.16 3.16 -0.81
CA THR A 77 12.41 2.20 0.27
C THR A 77 11.42 2.45 1.40
N LEU A 78 10.59 1.45 1.69
CA LEU A 78 9.61 1.47 2.76
C LEU A 78 10.11 0.64 3.94
N THR A 79 10.48 1.31 5.04
CA THR A 79 10.85 0.66 6.30
C THR A 79 9.63 0.58 7.22
N ARG A 80 9.34 -0.61 7.75
CA ARG A 80 8.19 -0.80 8.67
C ARG A 80 8.34 0.09 9.91
N GLY A 81 7.35 0.95 10.15
CA GLY A 81 7.37 1.91 11.27
C GLY A 81 8.37 3.06 11.12
N GLY A 82 9.09 3.13 9.99
CA GLY A 82 10.05 4.18 9.69
C GLY A 82 9.53 5.19 8.68
N VAL A 83 10.33 6.24 8.45
CA VAL A 83 10.10 7.22 7.41
C VAL A 83 10.52 6.64 6.05
N PRO A 84 9.65 6.67 5.02
CA PRO A 84 10.02 6.31 3.65
C PRO A 84 11.24 7.07 3.14
N ARG A 85 12.06 6.41 2.34
CA ARG A 85 13.27 7.02 1.74
C ARG A 85 13.27 6.86 0.23
N ILE A 86 13.89 7.82 -0.45
CA ILE A 86 14.06 7.76 -1.89
C ILE A 86 15.53 7.91 -2.28
N LYS A 87 15.92 7.18 -3.32
CA LYS A 87 17.22 7.31 -3.98
C LYS A 87 16.99 7.61 -5.45
N THR A 88 17.61 8.67 -5.94
CA THR A 88 17.59 9.02 -7.37
C THR A 88 18.35 7.96 -8.16
N MET A 89 17.79 7.53 -9.29
CA MET A 89 18.52 6.70 -10.23
C MET A 89 19.35 7.61 -11.15
N PRO A 90 20.58 7.24 -11.51
CA PRO A 90 21.27 7.90 -12.61
C PRO A 90 20.42 7.74 -13.89
N ARG A 91 20.41 8.79 -14.73
CA ARG A 91 19.78 8.73 -16.06
C ARG A 91 20.44 7.69 -16.95
#